data_AF-A0A536NV47-F1
#
_entry.id   AF-A0A536NV47-F1
#
_cell.length_a   1.000
_cell.length_b   1.000
_cell.length_c   1.000
_cell.angle_alpha   90.00
_cell.angle_beta   90.00
_cell.angle_gamma   90.00
#
_symmetry.space_group_name_H-M   'P 1'
#
loop_
_entity.id
_entity.type
_entity.pdbx_description
1 polymer ?
#
loop_
_entity_poly.entity_id
_entity_poly.type
_entity_poly.pdbx_seq_one_letter_code
_entity_poly.pdbx_strand_id
1 'polypeptide(L)'
;MGDHCEQTMRNLSGYIDRELSDADVRQVKAHLDDCPPCDKVFEFQAEMKRLVRKECCTDDAPARLREWVRQLATEKPKPAG
;
A
#
# COMPACT_ATOMS: atom_id res chain seq x y z
N MET A 1 -13.71 -0.20 21.64
CA MET A 1 -13.19 -0.78 20.39
C MET A 1 -13.63 -2.24 20.36
N GLY A 2 -14.21 -2.72 19.27
CA GLY A 2 -14.58 -4.14 19.14
C GLY A 2 -13.42 -4.98 18.61
N ASP A 3 -13.48 -6.30 18.75
CA ASP A 3 -12.42 -7.24 18.35
C ASP A 3 -11.96 -7.08 16.89
N HIS A 4 -12.88 -6.72 15.99
CA HIS A 4 -12.60 -6.45 14.58
C HIS A 4 -11.75 -5.20 14.35
N CYS A 5 -11.90 -4.16 15.18
CA CYS A 5 -11.06 -2.97 15.11
C CYS A 5 -9.63 -3.31 15.51
N GLU A 6 -9.44 -4.07 16.61
CA GLU A 6 -8.10 -4.44 17.06
C GLU A 6 -7.38 -5.33 16.04
N GLN A 7 -8.09 -6.28 15.43
CA GLN A 7 -7.51 -7.11 14.38
C GLN A 7 -7.12 -6.28 13.15
N THR A 8 -7.96 -5.34 12.73
CA THR A 8 -7.62 -4.42 11.63
C THR A 8 -6.39 -3.60 11.96
N MET A 9 -6.33 -3.03 13.17
CA MET A 9 -5.19 -2.23 13.64
C MET A 9 -3.87 -3.02 13.65
N ARG A 10 -3.90 -4.31 14.01
CA ARG A 10 -2.72 -5.19 13.94
C ARG A 10 -2.26 -5.45 12.50
N ASN A 11 -3.19 -5.47 11.56
CA ASN A 11 -2.91 -5.76 10.15
C ASN A 11 -2.62 -4.50 9.31
N LEU A 12 -2.79 -3.28 9.85
CA LEU A 12 -2.65 -2.04 9.08
C LEU A 12 -1.26 -1.86 8.45
N SER A 13 -0.19 -2.16 9.18
CA SER A 13 1.17 -2.06 8.63
C SER A 13 1.34 -2.98 7.41
N GLY A 14 1.03 -4.27 7.57
CA GLY A 14 1.07 -5.23 6.47
C GLY A 14 0.16 -4.84 5.30
N TYR A 15 -1.00 -4.24 5.58
CA TYR A 15 -1.90 -3.72 4.54
C TYR A 15 -1.26 -2.56 3.76
N ILE A 16 -0.62 -1.61 4.47
CA ILE A 16 0.11 -0.47 3.88
C ILE A 16 1.35 -0.93 3.11
N ASP A 17 2.02 -1.98 3.57
CA ASP A 17 3.19 -2.60 2.93
C ASP A 17 2.81 -3.55 1.78
N ARG A 18 1.52 -3.90 1.63
CA ARG A 18 1.00 -4.92 0.68
C ARG A 18 1.58 -6.32 0.93
N GLU A 19 1.76 -6.67 2.19
CA GLU A 19 2.34 -7.93 2.65
C GLU A 19 1.29 -8.90 3.23
N LEU A 20 0.01 -8.56 3.14
CA LEU A 20 -1.08 -9.40 3.58
C LEU A 20 -1.53 -10.40 2.51
N SER A 21 -2.14 -11.51 2.94
CA SER A 21 -2.82 -12.41 2.03
C SER A 21 -4.04 -11.74 1.38
N ASP A 22 -4.48 -12.22 0.22
CA ASP A 22 -5.68 -11.67 -0.44
C ASP A 22 -6.93 -11.72 0.44
N ALA A 23 -7.02 -12.72 1.32
CA ALA A 23 -8.11 -12.84 2.28
C ALA A 23 -8.06 -11.73 3.34
N ASP A 24 -6.89 -11.50 3.91
CA ASP A 24 -6.67 -10.47 4.93
C ASP A 24 -6.82 -9.06 4.34
N VAL A 25 -6.37 -8.83 3.11
CA VAL A 25 -6.59 -7.58 2.36
C VAL A 25 -8.08 -7.28 2.24
N ARG A 26 -8.89 -8.26 1.84
CA ARG A 26 -10.35 -8.08 1.74
C ARG A 26 -10.98 -7.78 3.09
N GLN A 27 -10.55 -8.45 4.15
CA GLN A 27 -11.07 -8.25 5.50
C GLN A 27 -10.74 -6.84 6.04
N VAL A 28 -9.48 -6.42 5.93
CA VAL A 28 -9.05 -5.08 6.34
C VAL A 28 -9.80 -4.03 5.55
N LYS A 29 -9.86 -4.17 4.22
CA LYS A 29 -10.55 -3.21 3.36
C LYS A 29 -12.03 -3.07 3.74
N ALA A 30 -12.75 -4.18 3.89
CA ALA A 30 -14.16 -4.13 4.29
C ALA A 30 -14.35 -3.41 5.63
N HIS A 31 -13.44 -3.63 6.59
CA HIS A 31 -13.51 -2.93 7.86
C HIS A 31 -13.24 -1.42 7.72
N LEU A 32 -12.25 -1.01 6.93
CA LEU A 32 -11.96 0.41 6.71
C LEU A 32 -13.13 1.12 6.02
N ASP A 33 -13.77 0.47 5.05
CA ASP A 33 -14.95 1.00 4.34
C ASP A 33 -16.13 1.25 5.33
N ASP A 34 -16.30 0.40 6.35
CA ASP A 34 -17.42 0.48 7.31
C ASP A 34 -17.08 1.17 8.64
N CYS A 35 -15.79 1.47 8.90
CA CYS A 35 -15.31 1.96 10.19
C CYS A 35 -14.45 3.23 10.03
N PRO A 36 -15.08 4.43 9.97
CA PRO A 36 -14.38 5.71 9.89
C PRO A 36 -13.26 5.95 10.92
N PRO A 37 -13.34 5.50 12.19
CA PRO A 37 -12.22 5.69 13.11
C PRO A 37 -11.00 4.85 12.74
N CYS A 38 -11.16 3.64 12.20
CA CYS A 38 -10.04 2.82 11.74
C CYS A 38 -9.45 3.35 10.44
N ASP A 39 -10.29 3.85 9.53
CA ASP A 39 -9.87 4.50 8.29
C ASP A 39 -8.98 5.72 8.55
N LYS A 40 -9.36 6.59 9.50
CA LYS A 40 -8.52 7.72 9.92
C LYS A 40 -7.13 7.30 10.44
N VAL A 41 -7.04 6.16 11.12
CA VAL A 41 -5.74 5.65 11.59
C VAL A 41 -4.91 5.12 10.41
N PHE A 42 -5.55 4.42 9.48
CA PHE A 42 -4.91 3.98 8.24
C PHE A 42 -4.34 5.17 7.45
N GLU A 43 -5.15 6.21 7.20
CA GLU A 43 -4.72 7.43 6.50
C GLU A 43 -3.50 8.06 7.18
N PHE A 44 -3.54 8.18 8.51
CA PHE A 44 -2.43 8.74 9.28
C PHE A 44 -1.15 7.90 9.13
N GLN A 45 -1.22 6.58 9.29
CA GLN A 45 -0.05 5.70 9.15
C GLN A 45 0.51 5.72 7.73
N ALA A 46 -0.37 5.72 6.71
CA ALA A 46 0.02 5.78 5.31
C ALA A 46 0.76 7.10 5.00
N GLU A 47 0.24 8.24 5.49
CA GLU A 47 0.88 9.55 5.29
C GLU A 47 2.20 9.65 6.06
N MET A 48 2.27 9.15 7.29
CA MET A 48 3.53 9.07 8.04
C MET A 48 4.59 8.28 7.28
N LYS A 49 4.25 7.11 6.75
CA LYS A 49 5.17 6.30 5.94
C LYS A 49 5.62 7.03 4.67
N ARG A 50 4.69 7.72 3.99
CA ARG A 50 4.99 8.54 2.81
C ARG A 50 5.99 9.65 3.15
N LEU A 51 5.78 10.33 4.28
CA LEU A 51 6.66 11.39 4.76
C LEU A 51 8.05 10.85 5.10
N VAL A 52 8.15 9.75 5.86
CA VAL A 52 9.45 9.11 6.18
C VAL A 52 10.19 8.74 4.91
N ARG A 53 9.52 8.13 3.93
CA ARG A 53 10.15 7.79 2.63
C ARG A 53 10.66 9.05 1.92
N LYS A 54 9.90 10.15 1.96
CA LYS A 54 10.26 11.40 1.29
C LYS A 54 11.47 12.07 1.95
N GLU A 55 11.48 12.16 3.27
CA GLU A 55 12.50 12.93 4.01
C GLU A 55 13.74 12.10 4.35
N CYS A 56 13.63 10.77 4.45
CA CYS A 56 14.71 9.89 4.87
C CYS A 56 15.25 8.95 3.78
N CYS A 57 14.58 8.83 2.62
CA CYS A 57 15.05 7.99 1.51
C CYS A 57 15.24 8.84 0.25
N THR A 58 16.43 9.42 0.09
CA THR A 58 16.80 10.26 -1.06
C THR A 58 17.43 9.47 -2.22
N ASP A 59 17.54 8.15 -2.10
CA ASP A 59 18.15 7.32 -3.14
C ASP A 59 17.19 7.15 -4.32
N ASP A 60 17.47 7.86 -5.41
CA ASP A 60 16.80 7.66 -6.68
C ASP A 60 17.19 6.32 -7.29
N ALA A 61 16.22 5.65 -7.91
CA ALA A 61 16.51 4.47 -8.71
C ALA A 61 17.53 4.82 -9.82
N PRO A 62 18.51 3.94 -10.10
CA PRO A 62 19.48 4.13 -11.16
C PRO A 62 18.82 4.53 -12.49
N ALA A 63 19.42 5.48 -13.22
CA ALA A 63 18.83 6.04 -14.45
C ALA A 63 18.38 4.96 -15.46
N ARG A 64 19.21 3.91 -15.64
CA ARG A 64 18.90 2.77 -16.50
C ARG A 64 17.59 2.07 -16.13
N LEU A 65 17.31 1.90 -14.84
CA LEU A 65 16.10 1.23 -14.36
C LEU A 65 14.89 2.12 -14.56
N ARG A 66 15.03 3.43 -14.29
CA ARG A 66 13.96 4.40 -14.55
C ARG A 66 13.58 4.48 -16.03
N GLU A 67 14.57 4.42 -16.92
CA GLU A 67 14.34 4.39 -18.36
C GLU A 67 13.65 3.09 -18.80
N TRP A 68 14.14 1.95 -18.35
CA TRP A 68 13.54 0.65 -18.64
C TRP A 68 12.08 0.55 -18.17
N VAL A 69 11.78 0.99 -16.95
CA VAL A 69 10.40 1.01 -16.42
C VAL A 69 9.48 1.92 -17.26
N ARG A 70 9.99 3.06 -17.74
CA ARG A 70 9.21 3.94 -18.63
C ARG A 70 8.88 3.29 -19.97
N GLN A 71 9.79 2.49 -20.52
CA GLN A 71 9.55 1.73 -21.76
C GLN A 71 8.49 0.63 -21.54
N LEU A 72 8.59 -0.13 -20.44
CA LEU A 72 7.58 -1.15 -20.11
C LEU A 72 6.17 -0.57 -19.96
N ALA A 73 6.05 0.63 -19.41
CA ALA A 73 4.75 1.28 -19.24
C ALA A 73 4.11 1.76 -20.56
N THR A 74 4.91 1.93 -21.62
CA THR A 74 4.43 2.38 -22.94
C THR A 74 4.29 1.24 -23.96
N GLU A 75 4.92 0.10 -23.73
CA GLU A 75 4.75 -1.09 -24.55
C GLU A 75 3.32 -1.64 -24.43
N LYS A 76 2.63 -1.79 -25.58
CA LYS A 76 1.32 -2.46 -25.62
C LYS A 76 1.48 -3.92 -25.18
N PRO A 77 0.56 -4.46 -24.34
CA PRO A 77 0.60 -5.87 -24.00
C PRO A 77 0.56 -6.70 -25.29
N LYS A 78 1.58 -7.56 -25.49
CA LYS A 78 1.62 -8.51 -26.59
C LYS A 78 0.36 -9.39 -26.50
N PRO A 79 -0.46 -9.51 -27.57
CA PRO A 79 -1.62 -10.37 -27.51
C PRO A 79 -1.14 -11.81 -27.26
N ALA A 80 -1.67 -12.41 -26.19
CA ALA A 80 -1.55 -13.84 -25.96
C ALA A 80 -2.30 -14.52 -27.12
N GLY A 81 -1.54 -15.21 -27.97
CA GLY A 81 -2.08 -16.11 -28.99
C GLY A 81 -2.59 -17.39 -28.38
#